data_AF-A0A9W3KZ37-F1
#
_entry.id   AF-A0A9W3KZ37-F1
#
_cell.length_a   1.000
_cell.length_b   1.000
_cell.length_c   1.000
_cell.angle_alpha   90.00
_cell.angle_beta   90.00
_cell.angle_gamma   90.00
#
_symmetry.space_group_name_H-M   'P 1'
#
loop_
_entity.id
_entity.type
_entity.pdbx_description
1 polymer ?
#
loop_
_entity_poly.entity_id
_entity_poly.type
_entity_poly.pdbx_seq_one_letter_code
_entity_poly.pdbx_strand_id
1 'polypeptide(L)'
;MNLLIRELEVNDLDDLPEIDDSFIVNPQLILSLSKVNKQIEYTVEDIPSYERSYLQDQYDDELAYTEYINKPDQIIYIAILQKTLESNLKNHFQEF
;
A
#
# COMPACT_ATOMS: atom_id res chain seq x y z
N MET A 1 3.79 13.38 -12.66
CA MET A 1 3.71 12.13 -11.89
C MET A 1 2.47 11.41 -12.37
N ASN A 2 2.64 10.23 -12.93
CA ASN A 2 1.51 9.41 -13.38
C ASN A 2 1.46 8.17 -12.49
N LEU A 3 0.30 7.91 -11.90
CA LEU A 3 0.04 6.71 -11.12
C LEU A 3 -0.60 5.68 -12.04
N LEU A 4 0.02 4.50 -12.13
CA LEU A 4 -0.53 3.34 -12.83
C LEU A 4 -0.95 2.31 -11.78
N ILE A 5 -2.22 1.92 -11.79
CA ILE A 5 -2.74 0.80 -11.00
C ILE A 5 -3.02 -0.35 -11.96
N ARG A 6 -2.46 -1.53 -11.70
CA ARG A 6 -2.74 -2.75 -12.48
C ARG A 6 -2.59 -4.02 -11.64
N GLU A 7 -3.09 -5.13 -12.16
CA GLU A 7 -2.91 -6.45 -11.57
C GLU A 7 -1.42 -6.79 -11.41
N LEU A 8 -1.09 -7.44 -10.31
CA LEU A 8 0.22 -8.02 -10.04
C LEU A 8 0.47 -9.18 -11.01
N GLU A 9 1.57 -9.12 -11.75
CA GLU A 9 2.01 -10.19 -12.64
C GLU A 9 3.21 -10.93 -12.05
N VAL A 10 3.48 -12.14 -12.53
CA VAL A 10 4.63 -12.95 -12.06
C VAL A 10 5.95 -12.20 -12.23
N ASN A 11 6.09 -11.43 -13.31
CA ASN A 11 7.30 -10.67 -13.61
C ASN A 11 7.55 -9.53 -12.61
N ASP A 12 6.54 -9.10 -11.84
CA ASP A 12 6.71 -8.04 -10.85
C ASP A 12 7.34 -8.55 -9.56
N LEU A 13 7.23 -9.84 -9.26
CA LEU A 13 7.62 -10.40 -7.96
C LEU A 13 9.11 -10.16 -7.65
N ASP A 14 9.97 -10.23 -8.67
CA ASP A 14 11.41 -9.99 -8.53
C ASP A 14 11.74 -8.49 -8.39
N ASP A 15 10.86 -7.62 -8.88
CA ASP A 15 11.04 -6.16 -8.94
C ASP A 15 10.26 -5.42 -7.83
N LEU A 16 9.49 -6.13 -7.00
CA LEU A 16 8.73 -5.54 -5.91
C LEU A 16 9.70 -5.02 -4.83
N PRO A 17 9.74 -3.70 -4.57
CA PRO A 17 10.54 -3.18 -3.49
C PRO A 17 9.93 -3.58 -2.15
N GLU A 18 10.77 -3.59 -1.10
CA GLU A 18 10.26 -3.62 0.27
C GLU A 18 9.37 -2.39 0.50
N ILE A 19 8.14 -2.64 0.94
CA ILE A 19 7.16 -1.59 1.24
C ILE A 19 7.24 -1.33 2.73
N ASP A 20 7.57 -0.09 3.09
CA ASP A 20 7.44 0.38 4.46
C ASP A 20 5.95 0.48 4.81
N ASP A 21 5.47 -0.53 5.53
CA ASP A 21 4.10 -0.63 6.03
C ASP A 21 3.98 -0.08 7.46
N SER A 22 5.01 0.61 7.97
CA SER A 22 5.00 1.20 9.30
C SER A 22 4.06 2.40 9.37
N PHE A 23 3.46 2.57 10.54
CA PHE A 23 2.58 3.69 10.84
C PHE A 23 2.70 4.09 12.31
N ILE A 24 2.39 5.35 12.57
CA ILE A 24 2.33 5.90 13.93
C ILE A 24 0.93 5.66 14.48
N VAL A 25 0.84 4.96 15.60
CA VAL A 25 -0.38 4.86 16.39
C VAL A 25 -0.44 6.08 17.31
N ASN A 26 -1.40 6.98 17.09
CA ASN A 26 -1.52 8.24 17.84
C ASN A 26 -2.90 8.45 18.50
N PRO A 27 -4.04 8.13 17.86
CA PRO A 27 -5.28 7.95 18.58
C PRO A 27 -5.84 6.53 18.45
N GLN A 28 -6.73 6.18 19.38
CA GLN A 28 -7.50 4.94 19.35
C GLN A 28 -9.00 5.22 19.26
N LEU A 29 -9.73 4.25 18.69
CA LEU A 29 -11.19 4.25 18.63
C LEU A 29 -11.75 3.61 19.90
N ILE A 30 -12.59 4.33 20.63
CA ILE A 30 -13.39 3.77 21.73
C ILE A 30 -14.79 3.50 21.20
N LEU A 31 -15.15 2.22 21.10
CA LEU A 31 -16.41 1.79 20.50
C LEU A 31 -17.56 1.82 21.52
N SER A 32 -18.74 2.19 21.06
CA SER A 32 -19.99 2.04 21.79
C SER A 32 -21.11 1.54 20.86
N LEU A 33 -22.19 1.04 21.44
CA LEU A 33 -23.33 0.53 20.67
C LEU A 33 -24.59 1.34 21.00
N SER A 34 -25.16 1.95 19.97
CA SER A 34 -26.38 2.73 20.08
C SER A 34 -27.57 1.84 20.46
N LYS A 35 -28.38 2.30 21.42
CA LYS A 35 -29.62 1.59 21.82
C LYS A 35 -30.69 1.61 20.72
N VAL A 36 -30.58 2.57 19.80
CA VAL A 36 -31.46 2.69 18.62
C VAL A 36 -30.71 2.12 17.41
N ASN A 37 -31.34 1.21 16.66
CA ASN A 37 -30.80 0.62 15.43
C ASN A 37 -29.48 -0.16 15.54
N LYS A 38 -28.97 -0.43 16.76
CA LYS A 38 -27.71 -1.19 16.99
C LYS A 38 -26.52 -0.64 16.19
N GLN A 39 -26.48 0.68 16.00
CA GLN A 39 -25.39 1.33 15.29
C GLN A 39 -24.12 1.30 16.15
N ILE A 40 -23.01 0.87 15.57
CA ILE A 40 -21.69 1.01 16.20
C ILE A 40 -21.27 2.48 16.08
N GLU A 41 -21.05 3.11 17.22
CA GLU A 41 -20.55 4.47 17.35
C GLU A 41 -19.12 4.42 17.88
N TYR A 42 -18.38 5.53 17.72
CA TYR A 42 -17.06 5.65 18.30
C TYR A 42 -16.72 7.08 18.71
N THR A 43 -15.81 7.19 19.67
CA THR A 43 -15.06 8.41 19.95
C THR A 43 -13.58 8.17 19.68
N VAL A 44 -12.84 9.25 19.46
CA VAL A 44 -11.39 9.23 19.25
C VAL A 44 -10.73 9.70 20.54
N GLU A 45 -9.78 8.92 21.07
CA GLU A 45 -9.01 9.25 22.27
C GLU A 45 -7.51 9.22 21.94
N ASP A 46 -6.80 10.29 22.32
CA ASP A 46 -5.35 10.38 22.14
C ASP A 46 -4.63 9.41 23.09
N ILE A 47 -3.56 8.78 22.60
CA ILE A 47 -2.69 7.89 23.37
C ILE A 47 -1.22 8.24 23.15
N PRO A 48 -0.30 7.83 24.04
CA PRO A 48 1.13 7.98 23.79
C PRO A 48 1.51 7.31 22.47
N SER A 49 2.13 8.08 21.58
CA SER A 49 2.41 7.59 20.24
C SER A 49 3.51 6.55 20.20
N TYR A 50 3.35 5.55 19.35
CA TYR A 50 4.37 4.54 19.05
C TYR A 50 4.26 4.09 17.59
N GLU A 51 5.30 3.45 17.09
CA GLU A 51 5.35 2.92 15.72
C GLU A 51 5.00 1.42 15.72
N ARG A 52 4.26 0.98 14.69
CA ARG A 52 4.01 -0.42 14.37
C ARG A 52 3.98 -0.61 12.86
N SER A 53 4.25 -1.84 12.42
CA SER A 53 4.04 -2.29 11.04
C SER A 53 2.86 -3.27 10.99
N TYR A 54 2.09 -3.27 9.89
CA TYR A 54 0.92 -4.14 9.73
C TYR A 54 1.31 -5.63 9.69
N LEU A 55 2.45 -5.96 9.09
CA LEU A 55 2.92 -7.33 8.93
C LEU A 55 3.82 -7.82 10.09
N GLN A 56 4.22 -6.93 10.99
CA GLN A 56 5.17 -7.24 12.08
C GLN A 56 4.64 -8.26 13.10
N ASP A 57 3.33 -8.36 13.29
CA ASP A 57 2.69 -9.29 14.24
C ASP A 57 2.13 -10.56 13.55
N GLN A 58 2.38 -10.76 12.25
CA GLN A 58 2.00 -11.98 11.53
C GLN A 58 3.06 -13.06 11.77
N TYR A 59 2.81 -13.92 12.76
CA TYR A 59 3.61 -15.11 13.00
C TYR A 59 3.47 -16.07 11.79
N ASP A 60 4.58 -16.29 11.08
CA ASP A 60 4.86 -17.41 10.15
C ASP A 60 4.21 -17.43 8.76
N ASP A 61 3.32 -16.50 8.42
CA ASP A 61 2.75 -16.36 7.07
C ASP A 61 3.18 -15.02 6.44
N GLU A 62 4.43 -14.92 5.96
CA GLU A 62 4.78 -13.86 5.01
C GLU A 62 3.76 -13.90 3.87
N LEU A 63 3.15 -12.75 3.52
CA LEU A 63 2.18 -12.67 2.42
C LEU A 63 2.79 -13.26 1.14
N ALA A 64 2.41 -14.48 0.81
CA ALA A 64 2.85 -15.15 -0.39
C ALA A 64 2.09 -14.56 -1.58
N TYR A 65 2.60 -13.44 -2.14
CA TYR A 65 1.99 -12.73 -3.25
C TYR A 65 1.64 -13.63 -4.46
N THR A 66 2.41 -14.69 -4.64
CA THR A 66 2.21 -15.74 -5.65
C THR A 66 0.84 -16.43 -5.53
N GLU A 67 0.26 -16.52 -4.34
CA GLU A 67 -1.04 -17.15 -4.12
C GLU A 67 -2.20 -16.35 -4.73
N TYR A 68 -1.98 -15.08 -5.06
CA TYR A 68 -3.01 -14.17 -5.58
C TYR A 68 -2.94 -13.97 -7.10
N ILE A 69 -1.94 -14.55 -7.77
CA ILE A 69 -1.76 -14.45 -9.22
C ILE A 69 -2.60 -15.51 -9.93
N ASN A 70 -3.31 -15.11 -11.00
CA ASN A 70 -4.11 -16.00 -11.84
C ASN A 70 -5.15 -16.80 -11.03
N LYS A 71 -5.82 -16.13 -10.09
CA LYS A 71 -6.93 -16.69 -9.32
C LYS A 71 -8.24 -16.03 -9.73
N PRO A 72 -9.34 -16.80 -9.82
CA PRO A 72 -10.62 -16.25 -10.25
C PRO A 72 -11.27 -15.33 -9.21
N ASP A 73 -11.03 -15.59 -7.91
CA ASP A 73 -11.77 -14.98 -6.80
C ASP A 73 -10.92 -14.05 -5.92
N GLN A 74 -9.62 -13.94 -6.20
CA GLN A 74 -8.69 -13.09 -5.45
C GLN A 74 -7.65 -12.50 -6.38
N ILE A 75 -7.23 -11.26 -6.12
CA ILE A 75 -6.34 -10.49 -6.98
C ILE A 75 -5.61 -9.44 -6.14
N ILE A 76 -4.33 -9.19 -6.45
CA ILE A 76 -3.57 -8.07 -5.90
C ILE A 76 -3.38 -7.03 -7.01
N TYR A 77 -3.62 -5.76 -6.67
CA TYR A 77 -3.27 -4.63 -7.52
C TYR A 77 -2.03 -3.94 -6.96
N ILE A 78 -1.10 -3.59 -7.84
CA ILE A 78 0.08 -2.79 -7.50
C ILE A 78 -0.06 -1.36 -8.02
N ALA A 79 0.50 -0.43 -7.26
CA ALA A 79 0.47 1.00 -7.56
C ALA A 79 1.88 1.48 -7.95
N ILE A 80 2.08 1.76 -9.24
CA ILE A 80 3.37 2.17 -9.78
C ILE A 80 3.35 3.68 -10.03
N LEU A 81 4.22 4.41 -9.32
CA LEU A 81 4.42 5.84 -9.53
C LEU A 81 5.53 6.07 -10.57
N GLN A 82 5.14 6.42 -11.80
CA GLN A 82 6.12 6.78 -12.81
C GLN A 82 6.56 8.23 -12.63
N LYS A 83 7.85 8.41 -12.35
CA LYS A 83 8.51 9.71 -12.45
C LYS A 83 8.71 10.00 -13.93
N THR A 84 8.07 11.04 -14.45
CA THR A 84 8.37 11.57 -15.78
C THR A 84 9.82 12.06 -15.75
N LEU A 85 10.75 11.28 -16.31
CA LEU A 85 12.05 11.81 -16.71
C LEU A 85 11.77 12.70 -17.92
N GLU A 86 11.78 14.02 -17.74
CA GLU A 86 11.89 14.92 -18.87
C GLU A 86 13.24 14.65 -19.54
N SER A 87 13.24 13.80 -20.56
CA SER A 87 14.38 13.64 -21.45
C SER A 87 14.53 14.94 -22.23
N ASN A 88 15.30 15.90 -21.70
CA ASN A 88 15.89 16.96 -22.50
C ASN A 88 16.99 16.35 -23.39
N LEU A 89 16.59 15.51 -24.34
CA LEU A 89 17.33 15.33 -25.58
C LEU A 89 16.98 16.52 -26.47
N LYS A 90 17.56 17.68 -26.14
CA LYS A 90 17.86 18.64 -27.21
C LYS A 90 19.09 18.10 -27.90
N ASN A 91 18.83 17.33 -28.96
CA ASN A 91 19.70 17.20 -30.12
C ASN A 91 20.40 18.54 -30.38
N HIS A 92 21.67 18.64 -30.01
CA HIS A 92 22.58 19.56 -30.67
C HIS A 92 23.25 18.76 -31.77
N PHE A 93 22.56 18.76 -32.90
CA PHE A 93 23.07 18.71 -34.26
C PHE A 93 24.54 18.29 -34.39
N GLN A 94 24.74 17.12 -35.00
CA GLN A 94 25.67 17.05 -36.12
C GLN A 94 25.36 18.22 -37.04
N GLU A 95 26.27 19.19 -37.15
CA GLU A 95 26.59 19.88 -38.39
C GLU A 95 27.87 20.71 -38.17
N PHE A 96 28.89 20.34 -38.95
CA PHE A 96 30.26 20.86 -39.12
C PHE A 96 31.35 20.38 -38.15
#